data_AF-A0A968DLX0-F1
#
_entry.id   AF-A0A968DLX0-F1
#
_cell.length_a   1.000
_cell.length_b   1.000
_cell.length_c   1.000
_cell.angle_alpha   90.00
_cell.angle_beta   90.00
_cell.angle_gamma   90.00
#
_symmetry.space_group_name_H-M   'P 1'
#
loop_
_entity.id
_entity.type
_entity.pdbx_description
1 polymer ?
#
loop_
_entity_poly.entity_id
_entity_poly.type
_entity_poly.pdbx_seq_one_letter_code
_entity_poly.pdbx_strand_id
1 'polypeptide(L)'
;MLFSPDHYLRPWHRLTSASYSSGESYQYAYRPVGNRLQQIINTLAGIGRHTTTYLYDAANRLTSVDGVGYTYDDNGNLLATGLLTNT
;
A
#
# COMPACT_ATOMS: atom_id res chain seq x y z
N MET A 1 -23.34 -12.28 15.13
CA MET A 1 -22.72 -11.17 15.90
C MET A 1 -21.74 -10.47 14.96
N LEU A 2 -22.01 -9.23 14.57
CA LEU A 2 -21.15 -8.44 13.70
C LEU A 2 -20.47 -7.38 14.58
N PHE A 3 -19.18 -7.53 14.86
CA PHE A 3 -18.41 -6.57 15.65
C PHE A 3 -17.75 -5.55 14.71
N SER A 4 -17.95 -4.27 15.00
CA SER A 4 -17.43 -3.13 14.23
C SER A 4 -15.91 -2.99 14.38
N PRO A 5 -15.14 -2.80 13.29
CA PRO A 5 -13.69 -2.55 13.37
C PRO A 5 -13.42 -1.11 13.85
N ASP A 6 -12.42 -0.91 14.72
CA ASP A 6 -11.88 0.42 15.03
C ASP A 6 -11.06 0.92 13.82
N HIS A 7 -11.53 2.00 13.18
CA HIS A 7 -10.89 2.63 12.04
C HIS A 7 -10.35 4.01 12.41
N TYR A 8 -9.06 4.22 12.27
CA TYR A 8 -8.46 5.54 12.44
C TYR A 8 -8.32 6.22 11.07
N LEU A 9 -8.85 7.45 10.94
CA LEU A 9 -8.79 8.25 9.73
C LEU A 9 -7.95 9.51 9.95
N ARG A 10 -7.15 9.93 8.96
CA ARG A 10 -6.53 11.28 8.90
C ARG A 10 -7.50 12.32 8.28
N PRO A 11 -7.17 13.64 8.26
CA PRO A 11 -8.06 14.74 7.81
C PRO A 11 -8.56 14.70 6.35
N TRP A 12 -8.37 13.58 5.65
CA TRP A 12 -8.81 13.32 4.28
C TRP A 12 -9.60 12.00 4.18
N HIS A 13 -10.15 11.51 5.29
CA HIS A 13 -10.93 10.27 5.36
C HIS A 13 -10.14 9.04 4.87
N ARG A 14 -8.83 9.01 5.18
CA ARG A 14 -7.93 7.93 4.76
C ARG A 14 -7.67 6.97 5.91
N LEU A 15 -7.93 5.68 5.68
CA LEU A 15 -7.71 4.59 6.63
C LEU A 15 -6.24 4.43 6.96
N THR A 16 -5.86 4.67 8.22
CA THR A 16 -4.49 4.45 8.72
C THR A 16 -4.33 3.13 9.45
N SER A 17 -5.43 2.56 9.97
CA SER A 17 -5.41 1.23 10.57
C SER A 17 -6.81 0.62 10.61
N ALA A 18 -6.86 -0.71 10.55
CA ALA A 18 -8.05 -1.52 10.76
C ALA A 18 -7.67 -2.79 11.53
N SER A 19 -8.49 -3.18 12.49
CA SER A 19 -8.31 -4.41 13.28
C SER A 19 -9.59 -5.23 13.25
N TYR A 20 -9.48 -6.51 12.94
CA TYR A 20 -10.61 -7.41 12.79
C TYR A 20 -10.64 -8.44 13.92
N SER A 21 -11.84 -8.92 14.26
CA SER A 21 -12.04 -9.95 15.29
C SER A 21 -11.42 -11.31 14.92
N SER A 22 -11.11 -11.54 13.64
CA SER A 22 -10.31 -12.68 13.16
C SER A 22 -8.85 -12.64 13.63
N GLY A 23 -8.41 -11.54 14.26
CA GLY A 23 -7.03 -11.33 14.67
C GLY A 23 -6.14 -10.74 13.58
N GLU A 24 -6.70 -10.41 12.41
CA GLU A 24 -6.00 -9.70 11.35
C GLU A 24 -5.99 -8.20 11.62
N SER A 25 -4.90 -7.54 11.29
CA SER A 25 -4.81 -6.08 11.35
C SER A 25 -4.02 -5.51 10.18
N TYR A 26 -4.38 -4.28 9.82
CA TYR A 26 -3.80 -3.52 8.74
C TYR A 26 -3.35 -2.17 9.28
N GLN A 27 -2.20 -1.70 8.83
CA GLN A 27 -1.70 -0.36 9.10
C GLN A 27 -1.19 0.26 7.80
N TYR A 28 -1.41 1.56 7.64
CA TYR A 28 -1.08 2.26 6.41
C TYR A 28 -0.40 3.60 6.70
N ALA A 29 0.67 3.88 5.97
CA ALA A 29 1.29 5.19 5.90
C ALA A 29 1.02 5.82 4.53
N TYR A 30 0.82 7.14 4.50
CA TYR A 30 0.57 7.89 3.27
C TYR A 30 1.42 9.16 3.22
N ARG A 31 1.77 9.61 2.01
CA ARG A 31 2.26 10.96 1.74
C ARG A 31 1.14 11.99 1.98
N PRO A 32 1.46 13.28 2.18
CA PRO A 32 0.45 14.34 2.26
C PRO A 32 -0.50 14.40 1.05
N VAL A 33 0.02 14.13 -0.14
CA VAL A 33 -0.77 14.03 -1.39
C VAL A 33 -1.66 12.79 -1.47
N GLY A 34 -1.53 11.87 -0.52
CA GLY A 34 -2.38 10.70 -0.38
C GLY A 34 -1.87 9.41 -1.03
N ASN A 35 -0.69 9.41 -1.63
CA ASN A 35 -0.11 8.15 -2.08
C ASN A 35 0.29 7.29 -0.88
N ARG A 36 -0.05 5.99 -0.89
CA ARG A 36 0.32 5.06 0.17
C ARG A 36 1.82 4.84 0.14
N LEU A 37 2.54 5.03 1.24
CA LEU A 37 3.98 4.74 1.35
C LEU A 37 4.25 3.33 1.86
N GLN A 38 3.37 2.85 2.74
CA GLN A 38 3.55 1.57 3.42
C GLN A 38 2.20 0.95 3.75
N GLN A 39 2.15 -0.38 3.68
CA GLN A 39 1.08 -1.22 4.22
C GLN A 39 1.71 -2.29 5.09
N ILE A 40 1.27 -2.41 6.33
CA ILE A 40 1.63 -3.54 7.21
C ILE A 40 0.38 -4.38 7.40
N ILE A 41 0.49 -5.67 7.11
CA ILE A 41 -0.55 -6.67 7.39
C ILE A 41 -0.01 -7.56 8.49
N ASN A 42 -0.73 -7.68 9.60
CA ASN A 42 -0.51 -8.74 10.56
C ASN A 42 -1.63 -9.77 10.42
N THR A 43 -1.29 -11.02 10.13
CA THR A 43 -2.24 -12.12 10.02
C THR A 43 -2.32 -12.89 11.33
N LEU A 44 -3.47 -13.54 11.55
CA LEU A 44 -3.73 -14.52 12.62
C LEU A 44 -3.08 -14.17 13.97
N ALA A 45 -3.65 -13.24 14.72
CA ALA A 45 -3.21 -12.90 16.08
C ALA A 45 -1.68 -12.58 16.20
N GLY A 46 -1.07 -12.05 15.13
CA GLY A 46 0.34 -11.66 15.12
C GLY A 46 1.32 -12.73 14.65
N ILE A 47 0.84 -13.88 14.14
CA ILE A 47 1.69 -14.99 13.67
C ILE A 47 2.39 -14.64 12.35
N GLY A 48 1.75 -13.88 11.46
CA GLY A 48 2.37 -13.41 10.23
C GLY A 48 2.43 -11.89 10.20
N ARG A 49 3.53 -11.33 9.72
CA ARG A 49 3.67 -9.90 9.44
C ARG A 49 4.27 -9.71 8.06
N HIS A 50 3.54 -9.02 7.20
CA HIS A 50 4.00 -8.60 5.88
C HIS A 50 4.02 -7.08 5.80
N THR A 51 5.11 -6.51 5.30
CA THR A 51 5.21 -5.07 5.06
C THR A 51 5.39 -4.85 3.58
N THR A 52 4.45 -4.15 2.95
CA THR A 52 4.57 -3.68 1.58
C THR A 52 4.99 -2.21 1.55
N THR A 53 5.99 -1.89 0.75
CA THR A 53 6.53 -0.55 0.52
C THR A 53 6.24 -0.07 -0.89
N TYR A 54 5.92 1.21 -1.02
CA TYR A 54 5.53 1.81 -2.29
C TYR A 54 6.36 3.07 -2.54
N LEU A 55 6.94 3.17 -3.74
CA LEU A 55 7.69 4.35 -4.19
C LEU A 55 6.97 5.03 -5.35
N TYR A 56 7.11 6.35 -5.42
CA TYR A 56 6.48 7.17 -6.44
C TYR A 56 7.47 8.21 -6.97
N ASP A 57 7.31 8.59 -8.23
CA ASP A 57 8.04 9.71 -8.81
C ASP A 57 7.38 11.07 -8.47
N ALA A 58 8.00 12.15 -8.98
CA ALA A 58 7.50 13.51 -8.80
C ALA A 58 6.15 13.76 -9.49
N ALA A 59 5.81 12.97 -10.51
CA ALA A 59 4.52 13.01 -11.19
C ALA A 59 3.43 12.17 -10.49
N ASN A 60 3.72 11.66 -9.28
CA ASN A 60 2.84 10.79 -8.49
C ASN A 60 2.54 9.43 -9.13
N ARG A 61 3.36 8.95 -10.06
CA ARG A 61 3.26 7.60 -10.64
C ARG A 61 3.98 6.59 -9.76
N LEU A 62 3.43 5.38 -9.63
CA LEU A 62 4.00 4.30 -8.81
C LEU A 62 5.24 3.73 -9.51
N THR A 63 6.42 3.86 -8.92
CA THR A 63 7.69 3.41 -9.50
C THR A 63 8.23 2.14 -8.85
N SER A 64 7.74 1.75 -7.66
CA SER A 64 8.09 0.47 -7.07
C SER A 64 7.06 -0.05 -6.08
N VAL A 65 6.89 -1.37 -6.05
CA VAL A 65 6.20 -2.13 -4.99
C VAL A 65 7.14 -3.20 -4.49
N ASP A 66 7.50 -3.17 -3.20
CA ASP A 66 8.40 -4.15 -2.59
C ASP A 66 9.72 -4.37 -3.35
N GLY A 67 10.28 -3.27 -3.86
CA GLY A 67 11.52 -3.28 -4.63
C GLY A 67 11.36 -3.70 -6.10
N VAL A 68 10.19 -4.19 -6.51
CA VAL A 68 9.87 -4.46 -7.91
C VAL A 68 9.65 -3.13 -8.62
N GLY A 69 10.45 -2.82 -9.63
CA GLY A 69 10.41 -1.55 -10.35
C GLY A 69 9.28 -1.48 -11.39
N TYR A 70 8.78 -0.27 -11.60
CA TYR A 70 7.82 0.10 -12.63
C TYR A 70 8.39 1.28 -13.41
N THR A 71 8.45 1.16 -14.74
CA THR A 71 8.95 2.23 -15.62
C THR A 71 7.85 2.71 -16.54
N TYR A 72 7.94 3.97 -16.94
CA TYR A 72 6.95 4.62 -17.80
C TYR A 72 7.66 5.35 -18.93
N ASP A 73 7.00 5.47 -20.07
CA ASP A 73 7.42 6.38 -21.12
C ASP A 73 7.13 7.84 -20.75
N ASP A 74 7.57 8.76 -21.61
CA ASP A 74 7.35 10.19 -21.42
C ASP A 74 5.86 10.59 -21.47
N ASN A 75 5.03 9.77 -22.11
CA ASN A 75 3.58 9.96 -22.16
C ASN A 75 2.85 9.40 -20.93
N GLY A 76 3.58 8.70 -20.03
CA GLY A 76 3.02 8.10 -18.83
C GLY A 76 2.48 6.68 -19.01
N ASN A 77 2.70 6.04 -20.14
CA ASN A 77 2.34 4.64 -20.35
C ASN A 77 3.35 3.72 -19.66
N LEU A 78 2.86 2.64 -19.06
CA LEU A 78 3.69 1.65 -18.37
C LEU A 78 4.53 0.86 -19.40
N LEU A 79 5.85 0.87 -19.24
CA LEU A 79 6.81 0.19 -20.12
C LEU A 79 7.20 -1.18 -19.58
N ALA A 80 7.47 -1.29 -18.28
CA ALA A 80 7.84 -2.55 -17.66
C ALA A 80 7.35 -2.61 -16.22
N THR A 81 6.98 -3.82 -15.81
CA THR A 81 6.94 -4.20 -14.39
C THR A 81 8.12 -5.13 -14.20
N GLY A 82 8.83 -5.09 -13.08
CA GLY A 82 10.01 -5.93 -12.83
C GLY A 82 9.82 -7.46 -12.92
N LEU A 83 8.63 -7.94 -13.31
CA LEU A 83 8.33 -9.33 -13.66
C LEU A 83 8.19 -9.59 -15.17
N LEU A 84 7.93 -8.58 -16.01
CA LEU A 84 7.72 -8.74 -17.45
C LEU A 84 8.19 -7.48 -18.20
N THR A 85 9.32 -7.57 -18.91
CA THR A 85 9.58 -6.73 -20.08
C THR A 85 8.76 -7.30 -21.23
N ASN A 86 7.73 -6.57 -21.67
CA ASN A 86 7.02 -6.93 -22.90
C ASN A 86 7.94 -6.56 -24.08
N THR A 87 8.78 -7.51 -24.49
CA THR A 87 9.59 -7.42 -25.71
C THR A 87 8.75 -7.63 -26.95
#